data_AF-A0AA91A8V4-F1
#
_entry.id   AF-A0AA91A8V4-F1
#
_cell.length_a   1.000
_cell.length_b   1.000
_cell.length_c   1.000
_cell.angle_alpha   90.00
_cell.angle_beta   90.00
_cell.angle_gamma   90.00
#
_symmetry.space_group_name_H-M   'P 1'
#
loop_
_entity.id
_entity.type
_entity.pdbx_description
1 polymer ?
#
loop_
_entity_poly.entity_id
_entity_poly.type
_entity_poly.pdbx_seq_one_letter_code
_entity_poly.pdbx_strand_id
1 'polypeptide(L)'
;MKRILITTIGIICCILNAVSAEKLVSHFQDTSEQCALQKNMVVDYGAKPDSPEDQSAIWQNAIEDLSASGGGRLIVPKGNYHIVEIRMCSNVHLVIEAGTVLTLSSLKRKNRNTAMFYFSGPTDDSFIENCSIRGDGGQYYVDFSFFDSGNASPVRFALLRRVRNFLIADAFIKDNFTKFCGISLTPMKSKNGNRLNTSEDSPSRPTCGEIRNCHIDNAHSGYGLCQLHGARDIFFHDISAKGGVTLRLETGAGGLYEGVYDIRAVNVRNCNGRAAVLMQPHCSSNGKVAVDSVYSNSSSFAVLIHAGFLDRHHKNNPDARPGVYASDSYINHVHAVYGDKAQVDCKEVYLAEERNYGKYKPSEFAPHESMTGPSLAAVYDTTDGSYRVTVNDVTSEGFSPTRSSILYLNEVRDKEDLRWKIYKSLPCVKATSCKQSNE
;
A
#
# COMPACT_ATOMS: atom_id res chain seq x y z
N MET A 1 -31.58 58.64 46.19
CA MET A 1 -30.90 57.99 45.04
C MET A 1 -29.67 57.25 45.54
N LYS A 2 -29.76 55.93 45.76
CA LYS A 2 -28.60 55.07 46.04
C LYS A 2 -28.68 53.87 45.11
N ARG A 3 -27.62 53.70 44.31
CA ARG A 3 -27.49 52.76 43.20
C ARG A 3 -27.39 51.33 43.72
N ILE A 4 -28.17 50.44 43.12
CA ILE A 4 -28.12 48.99 43.33
C ILE A 4 -26.94 48.45 42.50
N LEU A 5 -26.00 47.78 43.16
CA LEU A 5 -24.87 47.11 42.54
C LEU A 5 -25.32 45.69 42.18
N ILE A 6 -25.60 45.44 40.89
CA ILE A 6 -25.88 44.11 40.37
C ILE A 6 -24.52 43.45 40.10
N THR A 7 -24.22 42.39 40.85
CA THR A 7 -23.01 41.58 40.65
C THR A 7 -23.33 40.49 39.63
N THR A 8 -22.83 40.63 38.41
CA THR A 8 -22.99 39.64 37.35
C THR A 8 -22.04 38.48 37.58
N ILE A 9 -22.57 37.32 37.98
CA ILE A 9 -21.83 36.05 38.03
C ILE A 9 -21.68 35.56 36.58
N GLY A 10 -20.46 35.64 36.04
CA GLY A 10 -20.10 35.07 34.75
C GLY A 10 -20.00 33.55 34.85
N ILE A 11 -20.98 32.84 34.32
CA ILE A 11 -20.90 31.40 34.07
C ILE A 11 -20.01 31.22 32.84
N ILE A 12 -18.75 30.85 33.07
CA ILE A 12 -17.85 30.36 32.03
C ILE A 12 -18.37 28.97 31.64
N CYS A 13 -19.16 28.92 30.57
CA CYS A 13 -19.57 27.67 29.94
C CYS A 13 -18.37 27.13 29.15
N CYS A 14 -17.55 26.29 29.79
CA CYS A 14 -16.58 25.46 29.09
C CYS A 14 -17.35 24.46 28.23
N ILE A 15 -17.64 24.83 26.98
CA ILE A 15 -18.07 23.89 25.95
C ILE A 15 -16.85 23.01 25.66
N LEU A 16 -16.75 21.89 26.38
CA LEU A 16 -15.97 20.73 25.96
C LEU A 16 -16.58 20.27 24.64
N ASN A 17 -16.06 20.75 23.52
CA ASN A 17 -16.22 20.08 22.24
C ASN A 17 -15.46 18.76 22.36
N ALA A 18 -16.13 17.74 22.90
CA ALA A 18 -15.76 16.37 22.63
C ALA A 18 -16.00 16.17 21.12
N VAL A 19 -14.98 16.45 20.32
CA VAL A 19 -14.92 16.00 18.94
C VAL A 19 -14.97 14.48 19.04
N SER A 20 -16.13 13.89 18.76
CA SER A 20 -16.23 12.45 18.58
C SER A 20 -15.21 12.07 17.51
N ALA A 21 -14.21 11.27 17.87
CA ALA A 21 -13.30 10.72 16.88
C ALA A 21 -14.14 10.04 15.78
N GLU A 22 -13.89 10.39 14.53
CA GLU A 22 -14.54 9.75 13.39
C GLU A 22 -14.25 8.25 13.45
N LYS A 23 -15.30 7.44 13.57
CA LYS A 23 -15.15 5.99 13.63
C LYS A 23 -14.75 5.50 12.23
N LEU A 24 -13.50 5.09 12.09
CA LEU A 24 -13.02 4.47 10.85
C LEU A 24 -13.61 3.06 10.74
N VAL A 25 -14.49 2.85 9.77
CA VAL A 25 -15.18 1.58 9.55
C VAL A 25 -15.11 1.14 8.10
N SER A 26 -15.30 -0.16 7.89
CA SER A 26 -15.55 -0.73 6.58
C SER A 26 -16.94 -0.34 6.08
N HIS A 27 -17.05 -0.13 4.77
CA HIS A 27 -18.34 -0.07 4.08
C HIS A 27 -18.56 -1.32 3.19
N PHE A 28 -17.59 -2.25 3.16
CA PHE A 28 -17.78 -3.54 2.52
C PHE A 28 -18.98 -4.26 3.16
N GLN A 29 -19.80 -4.86 2.31
CA GLN A 29 -20.95 -5.67 2.69
C GLN A 29 -20.64 -7.12 2.35
N ASP A 30 -20.51 -7.96 3.38
CA ASP A 30 -20.22 -9.36 3.17
C ASP A 30 -21.45 -10.11 2.63
N THR A 31 -21.43 -10.41 1.34
CA THR A 31 -22.48 -11.16 0.65
C THR A 31 -22.23 -12.68 0.67
N SER A 32 -21.10 -13.14 1.21
CA SER A 32 -20.71 -14.56 1.08
C SER A 32 -21.66 -15.53 1.78
N GLU A 33 -22.27 -15.13 2.89
CA GLU A 33 -23.26 -15.94 3.61
C GLU A 33 -24.62 -15.99 2.91
N GLN A 34 -24.88 -15.08 1.96
CA GLN A 34 -26.08 -15.09 1.14
C GLN A 34 -25.98 -16.11 0.00
N CYS A 35 -24.77 -16.59 -0.30
CA CYS A 35 -24.52 -17.60 -1.31
C CYS A 35 -24.84 -19.01 -0.77
N ALA A 36 -25.98 -19.56 -1.16
CA ALA A 36 -26.36 -20.93 -0.82
C ALA A 36 -25.47 -22.00 -1.49
N LEU A 37 -24.91 -21.69 -2.68
CA LEU A 37 -24.06 -22.60 -3.41
C LEU A 37 -22.65 -22.62 -2.82
N GLN A 38 -22.21 -23.81 -2.43
CA GLN A 38 -20.85 -24.08 -1.99
C GLN A 38 -20.27 -25.22 -2.81
N LYS A 39 -19.04 -25.03 -3.28
CA LYS A 39 -18.27 -26.02 -4.04
C LYS A 39 -16.88 -26.16 -3.45
N ASN A 40 -16.27 -27.32 -3.64
CA ASN A 40 -14.93 -27.65 -3.17
C ASN A 40 -13.98 -27.81 -4.36
N MET A 41 -12.87 -27.08 -4.34
CA MET A 41 -11.89 -27.04 -5.43
C MET A 41 -11.35 -28.43 -5.82
N VAL A 42 -11.20 -29.34 -4.85
CA VAL A 42 -10.69 -30.71 -5.08
C VAL A 42 -11.81 -31.66 -5.47
N VAL A 43 -12.89 -31.71 -4.68
CA VAL A 43 -13.97 -32.70 -4.86
C VAL A 43 -14.81 -32.41 -6.09
N ASP A 44 -15.17 -31.14 -6.33
CA ASP A 44 -16.07 -30.77 -7.43
C ASP A 44 -15.33 -30.48 -8.75
N TYR A 45 -14.10 -29.96 -8.69
CA TYR A 45 -13.35 -29.53 -9.88
C TYR A 45 -12.05 -30.32 -10.14
N GLY A 46 -11.67 -31.24 -9.25
CA GLY A 46 -10.54 -32.13 -9.48
C GLY A 46 -9.16 -31.47 -9.36
N ALA A 47 -9.05 -30.33 -8.66
CA ALA A 47 -7.75 -29.76 -8.35
C ALA A 47 -6.92 -30.75 -7.52
N LYS A 48 -5.62 -30.78 -7.78
CA LYS A 48 -4.66 -31.68 -7.16
C LYS A 48 -3.73 -30.87 -6.26
N PRO A 49 -3.99 -30.77 -4.95
CA PRO A 49 -3.03 -30.15 -4.03
C PRO A 49 -1.67 -30.86 -4.17
N ASP A 50 -0.59 -30.09 -4.05
CA ASP A 50 0.81 -30.55 -4.10
C ASP A 50 1.28 -31.11 -5.45
N SER A 51 0.43 -31.02 -6.50
CA SER A 51 0.84 -31.27 -7.87
C SER A 51 1.72 -30.13 -8.37
N PRO A 52 2.90 -30.38 -8.99
CA PRO A 52 3.76 -29.33 -9.54
C PRO A 52 3.18 -28.67 -10.81
N GLU A 53 2.13 -29.26 -11.38
CA GLU A 53 1.48 -28.80 -12.59
C GLU A 53 0.69 -27.50 -12.41
N ASP A 54 0.58 -26.72 -13.48
CA ASP A 54 -0.27 -25.53 -13.56
C ASP A 54 -1.76 -25.91 -13.44
N GLN A 55 -2.44 -25.37 -12.44
CA GLN A 55 -3.85 -25.64 -12.17
C GLN A 55 -4.77 -24.46 -12.52
N SER A 56 -4.24 -23.46 -13.23
CA SER A 56 -4.98 -22.22 -13.51
C SER A 56 -6.29 -22.44 -14.25
N ALA A 57 -6.33 -23.38 -15.20
CA ALA A 57 -7.55 -23.69 -15.95
C ALA A 57 -8.65 -24.31 -15.06
N ILE A 58 -8.27 -25.12 -14.06
CA ILE A 58 -9.20 -25.71 -13.10
C ILE A 58 -9.80 -24.61 -12.21
N TRP A 59 -8.94 -23.72 -11.70
CA TRP A 59 -9.35 -22.60 -10.87
C TRP A 59 -10.26 -21.62 -11.62
N GLN A 60 -9.91 -21.31 -12.87
CA GLN A 60 -10.72 -20.42 -13.70
C GLN A 60 -12.09 -21.02 -14.01
N ASN A 61 -12.15 -22.32 -14.36
CA ASN A 61 -13.41 -23.03 -14.57
C ASN A 61 -14.29 -23.00 -13.30
N ALA A 62 -13.71 -23.29 -12.13
CA ALA A 62 -14.47 -23.28 -10.88
C ALA A 62 -15.09 -21.91 -10.54
N ILE A 63 -14.34 -20.83 -10.79
CA ILE A 63 -14.83 -19.46 -10.58
C ILE A 63 -15.93 -19.10 -11.58
N GLU A 64 -15.76 -19.46 -12.85
CA GLU A 64 -16.73 -19.19 -13.91
C GLU A 64 -18.04 -19.98 -13.71
N ASP A 65 -17.94 -21.25 -13.33
CA ASP A 65 -19.09 -22.13 -13.06
C ASP A 65 -19.94 -21.62 -11.88
N LEU A 66 -19.29 -21.22 -10.78
CA LEU A 66 -19.98 -20.57 -9.66
C LEU A 66 -20.63 -19.26 -10.07
N SER A 67 -19.94 -18.42 -10.83
CA SER A 67 -20.50 -17.15 -11.31
C SER A 67 -21.69 -17.37 -12.23
N ALA A 68 -21.63 -18.35 -13.13
CA ALA A 68 -22.72 -18.70 -14.04
C ALA A 68 -23.95 -19.24 -13.29
N SER A 69 -23.73 -19.83 -12.11
CA SER A 69 -24.77 -20.29 -11.20
C SER A 69 -25.34 -19.19 -10.29
N GLY A 70 -24.98 -17.91 -10.53
CA GLY A 70 -25.44 -16.76 -9.75
C GLY A 70 -24.51 -16.36 -8.60
N GLY A 71 -23.40 -17.06 -8.40
CA GLY A 71 -22.45 -16.84 -7.32
C GLY A 71 -22.29 -18.05 -6.40
N GLY A 72 -21.30 -18.01 -5.53
CA GLY A 72 -21.03 -19.11 -4.61
C GLY A 72 -19.76 -18.96 -3.79
N ARG A 73 -19.63 -19.83 -2.80
CA ARG A 73 -18.39 -20.03 -2.04
C ARG A 73 -17.59 -21.18 -2.63
N LEU A 74 -16.33 -20.92 -2.97
CA LEU A 74 -15.37 -21.92 -3.41
C LEU A 74 -14.42 -22.23 -2.26
N ILE A 75 -14.61 -23.39 -1.63
CA ILE A 75 -13.73 -23.90 -0.60
C ILE A 75 -12.46 -24.42 -1.26
N VAL A 76 -11.31 -23.91 -0.85
CA VAL A 76 -9.99 -24.36 -1.30
C VAL A 76 -9.35 -25.12 -0.13
N PRO A 77 -9.34 -26.46 -0.16
CA PRO A 77 -8.71 -27.27 0.87
C PRO A 77 -7.22 -26.97 1.02
N LYS A 78 -6.68 -27.26 2.19
CA LYS A 78 -5.25 -27.10 2.45
C LYS A 78 -4.40 -27.88 1.45
N GLY A 79 -3.43 -27.18 0.85
CA GLY A 79 -2.43 -27.77 -0.04
C GLY A 79 -1.56 -26.71 -0.71
N ASN A 80 -0.62 -27.15 -1.55
CA ASN A 80 0.13 -26.26 -2.43
C ASN A 80 -0.51 -26.24 -3.82
N TYR A 81 -0.80 -25.04 -4.35
CA TYR A 81 -1.40 -24.85 -5.68
C TYR A 81 -0.54 -23.92 -6.52
N HIS A 82 -0.29 -24.32 -7.78
CA HIS A 82 0.41 -23.51 -8.77
C HIS A 82 -0.60 -22.90 -9.73
N ILE A 83 -0.79 -21.58 -9.64
CA ILE A 83 -1.81 -20.85 -10.41
C ILE A 83 -1.27 -19.51 -10.90
N VAL A 84 -1.82 -18.98 -11.99
CA VAL A 84 -1.42 -17.69 -12.53
C VAL A 84 -2.59 -17.07 -13.30
N GLU A 85 -2.67 -15.74 -13.27
CA GLU A 85 -3.61 -14.95 -14.06
C GLU A 85 -5.10 -15.33 -13.90
N ILE A 86 -5.50 -15.74 -12.69
CA ILE A 86 -6.90 -16.04 -12.37
C ILE A 86 -7.73 -14.76 -12.40
N ARG A 87 -8.86 -14.79 -13.09
CA ARG A 87 -9.81 -13.67 -13.14
C ARG A 87 -10.96 -13.95 -12.19
N MET A 88 -11.13 -13.07 -11.21
CA MET A 88 -12.27 -13.12 -10.30
C MET A 88 -13.56 -12.73 -11.04
N CYS A 89 -14.69 -13.32 -10.61
CA CYS A 89 -16.03 -13.04 -11.12
C CYS A 89 -16.93 -12.46 -10.03
N SER A 90 -18.05 -11.86 -10.44
CA SER A 90 -19.03 -11.31 -9.49
C SER A 90 -19.67 -12.41 -8.65
N ASN A 91 -19.99 -12.10 -7.40
CA ASN A 91 -20.66 -13.01 -6.44
C ASN A 91 -19.86 -14.29 -6.13
N VAL A 92 -18.55 -14.33 -6.42
CA VAL A 92 -17.68 -15.47 -6.12
C VAL A 92 -16.78 -15.16 -4.93
N HIS A 93 -16.79 -16.08 -3.96
CA HIS A 93 -16.06 -15.96 -2.71
C HIS A 93 -15.11 -17.14 -2.53
N LEU A 94 -13.81 -16.91 -2.64
CA LEU A 94 -12.78 -17.91 -2.33
C LEU A 94 -12.59 -17.98 -0.81
N VAL A 95 -12.73 -19.17 -0.26
CA VAL A 95 -12.57 -19.50 1.15
C VAL A 95 -11.43 -20.50 1.26
N ILE A 96 -10.25 -20.03 1.65
CA ILE A 96 -8.99 -20.76 1.54
C ILE A 96 -8.58 -21.29 2.91
N GLU A 97 -8.53 -22.61 3.07
CA GLU A 97 -8.13 -23.23 4.34
C GLU A 97 -6.76 -22.75 4.81
N ALA A 98 -6.65 -22.48 6.11
CA ALA A 98 -5.44 -22.01 6.75
C ALA A 98 -4.23 -22.91 6.43
N GLY A 99 -3.11 -22.28 6.08
CA GLY A 99 -1.88 -22.96 5.71
C GLY A 99 -1.79 -23.41 4.25
N THR A 100 -2.81 -23.15 3.42
CA THR A 100 -2.70 -23.28 1.95
C THR A 100 -1.60 -22.38 1.41
N VAL A 101 -0.84 -22.86 0.42
CA VAL A 101 0.17 -22.06 -0.28
C VAL A 101 -0.20 -21.93 -1.74
N LEU A 102 -0.31 -20.68 -2.20
CA LEU A 102 -0.47 -20.34 -3.60
C LEU A 102 0.87 -19.87 -4.15
N THR A 103 1.30 -20.47 -5.25
CA THR A 103 2.51 -20.08 -5.97
C THR A 103 2.15 -19.75 -7.40
N LEU A 104 2.97 -18.93 -8.06
CA LEU A 104 2.80 -18.71 -9.50
C LEU A 104 3.25 -19.95 -10.28
N SER A 105 2.37 -20.47 -11.14
CA SER A 105 2.80 -21.41 -12.18
C SER A 105 3.79 -20.68 -13.11
N SER A 106 4.82 -21.40 -13.60
CA SER A 106 6.06 -20.80 -14.11
C SER A 106 5.83 -19.56 -14.99
N LEU A 107 6.60 -18.49 -14.76
CA LEU A 107 6.54 -17.30 -15.61
C LEU A 107 6.99 -17.69 -17.02
N LYS A 108 6.03 -17.94 -17.93
CA LYS A 108 6.27 -18.29 -19.33
C LYS A 108 7.17 -17.28 -20.05
N ARG A 109 7.31 -16.05 -19.52
CA ARG A 109 8.21 -14.99 -20.01
C ARG A 109 8.79 -14.19 -18.85
N LYS A 110 10.13 -14.09 -18.78
CA LYS A 110 10.82 -13.13 -17.90
C LYS A 110 10.34 -11.70 -18.19
N ASN A 111 10.32 -10.85 -17.16
CA ASN A 111 9.95 -9.43 -17.26
C ASN A 111 8.51 -9.12 -17.69
N ARG A 112 7.60 -10.10 -17.73
CA ARG A 112 6.17 -9.85 -17.98
C ARG A 112 5.45 -9.50 -16.68
N ASN A 113 4.84 -8.32 -16.62
CA ASN A 113 3.96 -7.93 -15.52
C ASN A 113 2.86 -8.97 -15.33
N THR A 114 2.84 -9.63 -14.18
CA THR A 114 1.93 -10.73 -13.88
C THR A 114 1.24 -10.47 -12.55
N ALA A 115 -0.03 -10.86 -12.43
CA ALA A 115 -0.74 -10.95 -11.16
C ALA A 115 -1.30 -12.36 -11.01
N MET A 116 -1.32 -12.88 -9.79
CA MET A 116 -1.98 -14.16 -9.48
C MET A 116 -3.50 -14.04 -9.65
N PHE A 117 -4.09 -12.96 -9.11
CA PHE A 117 -5.51 -12.66 -9.25
C PHE A 117 -5.73 -11.27 -9.89
N TYR A 118 -6.68 -11.23 -10.82
CA TYR A 118 -7.20 -10.01 -11.43
C TYR A 118 -8.64 -9.78 -10.98
N PHE A 119 -8.91 -8.60 -10.41
CA PHE A 119 -10.26 -8.13 -10.11
C PHE A 119 -10.65 -7.09 -11.16
N SER A 120 -11.18 -7.59 -12.27
CA SER A 120 -11.62 -6.81 -13.42
C SER A 120 -12.59 -7.63 -14.24
N GLY A 121 -13.60 -7.00 -14.83
CA GLY A 121 -14.47 -7.71 -15.77
C GLY A 121 -13.74 -8.15 -17.05
N PRO A 122 -14.39 -8.98 -17.89
CA PRO A 122 -13.79 -9.55 -19.09
C PRO A 122 -13.41 -8.51 -20.15
N THR A 123 -14.05 -7.34 -20.14
CA THR A 123 -13.77 -6.20 -21.03
C THR A 123 -13.41 -4.96 -20.23
N ASP A 124 -12.74 -3.98 -20.87
CA ASP A 124 -12.36 -2.72 -20.21
C ASP A 124 -13.59 -1.93 -19.71
N ASP A 125 -14.76 -2.13 -20.34
CA ASP A 125 -16.03 -1.48 -19.99
C ASP A 125 -16.83 -2.19 -18.89
N SER A 126 -16.47 -3.43 -18.58
CA SER A 126 -17.13 -4.24 -17.54
C SER A 126 -16.47 -4.09 -16.17
N PHE A 127 -17.23 -4.36 -15.11
CA PHE A 127 -16.77 -4.43 -13.73
C PHE A 127 -17.29 -5.71 -13.08
N ILE A 128 -16.69 -6.09 -11.96
CA ILE A 128 -17.17 -7.18 -11.11
C ILE A 128 -17.58 -6.64 -9.74
N GLU A 129 -18.43 -7.36 -9.02
CA GLU A 129 -18.84 -6.95 -7.67
C GLU A 129 -19.11 -8.13 -6.73
N ASN A 130 -19.13 -7.85 -5.43
CA ASN A 130 -19.50 -8.82 -4.39
C ASN A 130 -18.59 -10.05 -4.43
N CYS A 131 -17.27 -9.85 -4.37
CA CYS A 131 -16.30 -10.94 -4.48
C CYS A 131 -15.26 -10.88 -3.37
N SER A 132 -14.72 -12.02 -2.98
CA SER A 132 -13.73 -12.04 -1.90
C SER A 132 -12.70 -13.14 -2.05
N ILE A 133 -11.52 -12.92 -1.47
CA ILE A 133 -10.54 -13.95 -1.15
C ILE A 133 -10.24 -13.82 0.35
N ARG A 134 -10.45 -14.90 1.11
CA ARG A 134 -10.30 -14.90 2.57
C ARG A 134 -9.77 -16.24 3.06
N GLY A 135 -9.16 -16.22 4.24
CA GLY A 135 -8.77 -17.43 4.95
C GLY A 135 -9.94 -18.10 5.65
N ASP A 136 -9.88 -19.42 5.77
CA ASP A 136 -10.75 -20.23 6.63
C ASP A 136 -9.93 -20.80 7.79
N GLY A 137 -10.29 -20.40 9.01
CA GLY A 137 -9.57 -20.78 10.22
C GLY A 137 -8.19 -20.13 10.40
N GLY A 138 -7.77 -19.19 9.54
CA GLY A 138 -6.48 -18.50 9.66
C GLY A 138 -5.86 -18.09 8.32
N GLN A 139 -4.55 -17.81 8.34
CA GLN A 139 -3.84 -17.27 7.18
C GLN A 139 -3.56 -18.32 6.09
N TYR A 140 -3.62 -17.88 4.83
CA TYR A 140 -3.03 -18.59 3.69
C TYR A 140 -1.79 -17.84 3.18
N TYR A 141 -0.97 -18.53 2.41
CA TYR A 141 0.31 -18.00 1.92
C TYR A 141 0.27 -17.76 0.42
N VAL A 142 0.87 -16.66 -0.02
CA VAL A 142 1.21 -16.37 -1.40
C VAL A 142 2.73 -16.34 -1.49
N ASP A 143 3.33 -17.30 -2.16
CA ASP A 143 4.77 -17.50 -2.12
C ASP A 143 5.41 -17.07 -3.44
N PHE A 144 6.20 -16.00 -3.37
CA PHE A 144 7.06 -15.45 -4.41
C PHE A 144 8.55 -15.56 -4.05
N SER A 145 8.89 -16.26 -2.95
CA SER A 145 10.24 -16.29 -2.40
C SER A 145 11.28 -16.94 -3.33
N PHE A 146 10.83 -17.73 -4.29
CA PHE A 146 11.65 -18.41 -5.29
C PHE A 146 11.95 -17.57 -6.54
N PHE A 147 11.39 -16.36 -6.65
CA PHE A 147 11.63 -15.47 -7.79
C PHE A 147 12.93 -14.66 -7.63
N ASP A 148 13.56 -14.31 -8.76
CA ASP A 148 14.66 -13.35 -8.82
C ASP A 148 14.20 -11.99 -8.26
N SER A 149 15.04 -11.35 -7.46
CA SER A 149 14.76 -10.01 -6.90
C SER A 149 14.75 -8.91 -7.97
N GLY A 150 14.06 -7.81 -7.68
CA GLY A 150 14.09 -6.58 -8.48
C GLY A 150 13.27 -6.67 -9.78
N ASN A 151 13.74 -5.95 -10.82
CA ASN A 151 12.99 -5.78 -12.08
C ASN A 151 12.76 -7.08 -12.87
N ALA A 152 13.48 -8.16 -12.56
CA ALA A 152 13.37 -9.46 -13.25
C ALA A 152 12.00 -10.14 -13.03
N SER A 153 11.38 -9.88 -11.87
CA SER A 153 10.15 -10.54 -11.43
C SER A 153 9.05 -9.52 -11.11
N PRO A 154 8.35 -9.00 -12.13
CA PRO A 154 7.27 -8.04 -11.94
C PRO A 154 5.94 -8.75 -11.59
N VAL A 155 5.79 -9.20 -10.35
CA VAL A 155 4.68 -10.05 -9.89
C VAL A 155 3.79 -9.35 -8.86
N ARG A 156 2.54 -9.79 -8.74
CA ARG A 156 1.58 -9.33 -7.73
C ARG A 156 0.75 -10.49 -7.23
N PHE A 157 0.31 -10.43 -5.98
CA PHE A 157 -0.77 -11.27 -5.50
C PHE A 157 -2.09 -10.85 -6.18
N ALA A 158 -2.47 -9.57 -6.08
CA ALA A 158 -3.73 -9.10 -6.62
C ALA A 158 -3.58 -7.77 -7.38
N LEU A 159 -4.19 -7.69 -8.56
CA LEU A 159 -4.39 -6.44 -9.30
C LEU A 159 -5.88 -6.13 -9.40
N LEU A 160 -6.28 -5.06 -8.71
CA LEU A 160 -7.66 -4.60 -8.67
C LEU A 160 -7.83 -3.40 -9.60
N ARG A 161 -8.88 -3.45 -10.41
CA ARG A 161 -9.26 -2.39 -11.35
C ARG A 161 -10.72 -1.98 -11.21
N ARG A 162 -11.62 -2.57 -11.98
CA ARG A 162 -13.05 -2.22 -11.93
C ARG A 162 -13.78 -3.27 -11.10
N VAL A 163 -13.73 -3.09 -9.79
CA VAL A 163 -14.38 -3.96 -8.81
C VAL A 163 -15.08 -3.13 -7.75
N ARG A 164 -16.28 -3.52 -7.35
CA ARG A 164 -17.03 -2.95 -6.23
C ARG A 164 -17.30 -4.00 -5.16
N ASN A 165 -17.39 -3.59 -3.90
CA ASN A 165 -17.79 -4.46 -2.79
C ASN A 165 -16.93 -5.73 -2.72
N PHE A 166 -15.65 -5.56 -2.39
CA PHE A 166 -14.68 -6.65 -2.37
C PHE A 166 -13.96 -6.80 -1.03
N LEU A 167 -13.50 -8.02 -0.75
CA LEU A 167 -12.66 -8.34 0.40
C LEU A 167 -11.40 -9.09 -0.02
N ILE A 168 -10.24 -8.65 0.48
CA ILE A 168 -9.02 -9.46 0.52
C ILE A 168 -8.59 -9.58 1.98
N ALA A 169 -8.57 -10.80 2.51
CA ALA A 169 -8.27 -11.03 3.92
C ALA A 169 -7.30 -12.19 4.13
N ASP A 170 -6.53 -12.11 5.22
CA ASP A 170 -5.76 -13.24 5.79
C ASP A 170 -4.60 -13.76 4.91
N ALA A 171 -4.09 -12.92 4.01
CA ALA A 171 -2.98 -13.26 3.12
C ALA A 171 -1.61 -12.99 3.77
N PHE A 172 -0.71 -13.96 3.75
CA PHE A 172 0.71 -13.75 4.01
C PHE A 172 1.51 -13.90 2.72
N ILE A 173 2.08 -12.81 2.22
CA ILE A 173 2.90 -12.78 1.00
C ILE A 173 4.38 -12.98 1.38
N LYS A 174 4.97 -14.09 0.97
CA LYS A 174 6.42 -14.33 1.07
C LYS A 174 7.08 -13.79 -0.20
N ASP A 175 7.65 -12.60 -0.12
CA ASP A 175 8.30 -11.96 -1.27
C ASP A 175 9.81 -12.26 -1.27
N ASN A 176 10.48 -11.91 -2.36
CA ASN A 176 11.94 -11.86 -2.48
C ASN A 176 12.38 -10.56 -3.17
N PHE A 177 11.95 -9.42 -2.61
CA PHE A 177 12.21 -8.10 -3.16
C PHE A 177 11.79 -7.98 -4.62
N THR A 178 10.69 -8.63 -5.00
CA THR A 178 10.20 -8.60 -6.38
C THR A 178 9.68 -7.20 -6.75
N LYS A 179 9.44 -7.01 -8.04
CA LYS A 179 8.86 -5.76 -8.54
C LYS A 179 7.35 -5.77 -8.36
N PHE A 180 6.85 -4.63 -7.86
CA PHE A 180 5.46 -4.28 -7.52
C PHE A 180 5.06 -4.58 -6.09
N CYS A 181 4.07 -3.82 -5.62
CA CYS A 181 3.45 -4.13 -4.34
C CYS A 181 2.56 -5.37 -4.49
N GLY A 182 2.47 -6.18 -3.44
CA GLY A 182 1.69 -7.43 -3.44
C GLY A 182 0.24 -7.23 -3.90
N ILE A 183 -0.40 -6.15 -3.44
CA ILE A 183 -1.76 -5.76 -3.78
C ILE A 183 -1.73 -4.38 -4.45
N SER A 184 -2.24 -4.28 -5.67
CA SER A 184 -2.28 -3.03 -6.43
C SER A 184 -3.71 -2.62 -6.77
N LEU A 185 -4.10 -1.40 -6.42
CA LEU A 185 -5.39 -0.81 -6.80
C LEU A 185 -5.13 0.26 -7.86
N THR A 186 -5.62 0.02 -9.07
CA THR A 186 -5.34 0.87 -10.22
C THR A 186 -6.63 1.26 -10.92
N PRO A 187 -6.76 2.51 -11.41
CA PRO A 187 -7.86 2.84 -12.29
C PRO A 187 -7.72 2.05 -13.60
N MET A 188 -8.85 1.76 -14.25
CA MET A 188 -8.82 1.23 -15.60
C MET A 188 -8.33 2.32 -16.57
N LYS A 189 -7.37 1.96 -17.43
CA LYS A 189 -6.91 2.82 -18.51
C LYS A 189 -7.65 2.43 -19.78
N SER A 190 -8.33 3.37 -20.42
CA SER A 190 -8.92 3.13 -21.74
C SER A 190 -7.81 2.92 -22.77
N LYS A 191 -7.88 1.83 -23.55
CA LYS A 191 -6.87 1.49 -24.57
C LYS A 191 -6.69 2.55 -25.66
N ASN A 192 -7.72 3.34 -25.93
CA ASN A 192 -7.74 4.32 -27.03
C ASN A 192 -7.92 5.78 -26.54
N GLY A 193 -7.79 6.04 -25.24
CA GLY A 193 -8.04 7.37 -24.66
C GLY A 193 -9.52 7.79 -24.58
N ASN A 194 -10.44 6.97 -25.08
CA ASN A 194 -11.88 7.19 -24.92
C ASN A 194 -12.27 7.15 -23.45
N ARG A 195 -13.19 8.03 -23.02
CA ARG A 195 -13.76 7.97 -21.67
C ARG A 195 -14.49 6.63 -21.51
N LEU A 196 -14.22 5.94 -20.40
CA LEU A 196 -14.99 4.77 -20.02
C LEU A 196 -16.41 5.23 -19.64
N ASN A 197 -17.42 4.39 -19.86
CA ASN A 197 -18.74 4.65 -19.30
C ASN A 197 -18.67 4.43 -17.78
N THR A 198 -18.57 5.54 -17.05
CA THR A 198 -18.37 5.56 -15.60
C THR A 198 -19.47 6.35 -14.93
N SER A 199 -20.14 5.73 -13.97
CA SER A 199 -21.14 6.32 -13.07
C SER A 199 -20.87 5.83 -11.65
N GLU A 200 -21.66 6.26 -10.67
CA GLU A 200 -21.64 5.61 -9.35
C GLU A 200 -21.94 4.10 -9.46
N ASP A 201 -22.81 3.71 -10.40
CA ASP A 201 -23.16 2.32 -10.67
C ASP A 201 -22.10 1.54 -11.46
N SER A 202 -21.15 2.24 -12.09
CA SER A 202 -20.13 1.67 -12.98
C SER A 202 -18.74 2.23 -12.62
N PRO A 203 -18.03 1.61 -11.67
CA PRO A 203 -16.83 2.18 -11.08
C PRO A 203 -15.66 2.21 -12.06
N SER A 204 -14.91 3.32 -12.08
CA SER A 204 -13.69 3.51 -12.89
C SER A 204 -12.42 2.90 -12.27
N ARG A 205 -12.51 2.54 -11.00
CA ARG A 205 -11.44 2.13 -10.08
C ARG A 205 -12.03 1.22 -9.00
N PRO A 206 -11.23 0.58 -8.13
CA PRO A 206 -11.79 -0.25 -7.07
C PRO A 206 -12.60 0.60 -6.09
N THR A 207 -13.78 0.13 -5.68
CA THR A 207 -14.68 0.85 -4.76
C THR A 207 -15.29 -0.02 -3.66
N CYS A 208 -15.60 0.57 -2.51
CA CYS A 208 -16.29 -0.09 -1.38
C CYS A 208 -15.58 -1.39 -0.96
N GLY A 209 -14.27 -1.32 -0.78
CA GLY A 209 -13.42 -2.49 -0.55
C GLY A 209 -12.90 -2.56 0.88
N GLU A 210 -12.57 -3.77 1.32
CA GLU A 210 -11.88 -4.04 2.57
C GLU A 210 -10.64 -4.90 2.33
N ILE A 211 -9.51 -4.49 2.91
CA ILE A 211 -8.25 -5.25 2.89
C ILE A 211 -7.76 -5.39 4.33
N ARG A 212 -7.80 -6.61 4.88
CA ARG A 212 -7.49 -6.82 6.30
C ARG A 212 -6.61 -8.01 6.58
N ASN A 213 -5.88 -7.96 7.70
CA ASN A 213 -5.02 -9.08 8.16
C ASN A 213 -4.08 -9.60 7.05
N CYS A 214 -3.49 -8.67 6.28
CA CYS A 214 -2.63 -8.98 5.15
C CYS A 214 -1.20 -8.54 5.43
N HIS A 215 -0.23 -9.39 5.09
CA HIS A 215 1.19 -9.17 5.40
C HIS A 215 2.08 -9.45 4.19
N ILE A 216 3.21 -8.76 4.10
CA ILE A 216 4.27 -9.07 3.14
C ILE A 216 5.63 -9.07 3.83
N ASP A 217 6.46 -10.07 3.52
CA ASP A 217 7.83 -10.17 4.01
C ASP A 217 8.83 -10.04 2.86
N ASN A 218 9.97 -9.38 3.13
CA ASN A 218 11.05 -9.11 2.17
C ASN A 218 10.62 -8.24 0.98
N ALA A 219 9.81 -7.22 1.24
CA ALA A 219 9.40 -6.29 0.19
C ALA A 219 10.56 -5.36 -0.24
N HIS A 220 10.62 -5.10 -1.55
CA HIS A 220 11.55 -4.13 -2.14
C HIS A 220 11.24 -2.70 -1.67
N SER A 221 12.27 -1.88 -1.46
CA SER A 221 12.16 -0.51 -0.91
C SER A 221 11.28 0.45 -1.72
N GLY A 222 11.24 0.25 -3.04
CA GLY A 222 10.35 0.97 -3.97
C GLY A 222 8.92 0.41 -4.10
N TYR A 223 8.60 -0.68 -3.40
CA TYR A 223 7.31 -1.38 -3.42
C TYR A 223 6.82 -1.66 -2.00
N GLY A 224 6.16 -2.81 -1.73
CA GLY A 224 5.49 -3.02 -0.45
C GLY A 224 4.26 -3.93 -0.49
N LEU A 225 3.36 -3.75 0.48
CA LEU A 225 2.13 -4.53 0.55
C LEU A 225 1.06 -3.97 -0.39
N CYS A 226 0.62 -2.74 -0.15
CA CYS A 226 -0.47 -2.11 -0.90
C CYS A 226 0.01 -0.87 -1.65
N GLN A 227 -0.31 -0.77 -2.94
CA GLN A 227 -0.17 0.47 -3.71
C GLN A 227 -1.47 0.90 -4.35
N LEU A 228 -1.86 2.15 -4.10
CA LEU A 228 -3.05 2.76 -4.66
C LEU A 228 -2.65 3.85 -5.65
N HIS A 229 -2.97 3.60 -6.92
CA HIS A 229 -2.96 4.61 -7.97
C HIS A 229 -4.34 5.25 -8.17
N GLY A 230 -5.39 4.49 -7.89
CA GLY A 230 -6.75 5.01 -7.90
C GLY A 230 -7.69 4.03 -7.24
N ALA A 231 -8.49 4.54 -6.31
CA ALA A 231 -9.48 3.79 -5.55
C ALA A 231 -10.46 4.77 -4.89
N ARG A 232 -11.62 4.26 -4.44
CA ARG A 232 -12.55 5.05 -3.62
C ARG A 232 -13.13 4.19 -2.51
N ASP A 233 -13.33 4.75 -1.32
CA ASP A 233 -14.06 4.06 -0.25
C ASP A 233 -13.46 2.70 0.10
N ILE A 234 -12.18 2.70 0.48
CA ILE A 234 -11.43 1.49 0.83
C ILE A 234 -11.04 1.55 2.31
N PHE A 235 -11.32 0.47 3.03
CA PHE A 235 -10.89 0.31 4.41
C PHE A 235 -9.74 -0.71 4.51
N PHE A 236 -8.67 -0.33 5.19
CA PHE A 236 -7.54 -1.18 5.49
C PHE A 236 -7.45 -1.40 7.00
N HIS A 237 -7.26 -2.63 7.48
CA HIS A 237 -6.87 -2.80 8.87
C HIS A 237 -6.05 -4.04 9.17
N ASP A 238 -5.19 -3.93 10.19
CA ASP A 238 -4.30 -5.02 10.61
C ASP A 238 -3.35 -5.47 9.49
N ILE A 239 -2.79 -4.49 8.75
CA ILE A 239 -1.87 -4.74 7.64
C ILE A 239 -0.42 -4.48 8.04
N SER A 240 0.51 -5.30 7.54
CA SER A 240 1.93 -5.06 7.80
C SER A 240 2.87 -5.42 6.66
N ALA A 241 4.05 -4.80 6.67
CA ALA A 241 5.13 -5.17 5.76
C ALA A 241 6.47 -5.23 6.51
N LYS A 242 7.30 -6.22 6.16
CA LYS A 242 8.72 -6.22 6.45
C LYS A 242 9.48 -5.88 5.18
N GLY A 243 10.15 -4.73 5.17
CA GLY A 243 10.61 -4.10 3.93
C GLY A 243 9.52 -3.26 3.25
N GLY A 244 9.90 -2.47 2.26
CA GLY A 244 9.02 -1.66 1.43
C GLY A 244 8.14 -0.69 2.21
N VAL A 245 6.97 -0.39 1.63
CA VAL A 245 5.93 0.44 2.23
C VAL A 245 4.68 -0.39 2.50
N THR A 246 4.10 -0.30 3.69
CA THR A 246 2.88 -1.07 4.01
C THR A 246 1.66 -0.53 3.24
N LEU A 247 1.33 0.74 3.43
CA LEU A 247 0.24 1.43 2.71
C LEU A 247 0.81 2.58 1.88
N ARG A 248 0.99 2.31 0.58
CA ARG A 248 1.56 3.26 -0.38
C ARG A 248 0.44 3.96 -1.17
N LEU A 249 0.07 5.14 -0.72
CA LEU A 249 -0.84 6.05 -1.39
C LEU A 249 0.00 6.88 -2.37
N GLU A 250 0.27 6.32 -3.55
CA GLU A 250 1.11 6.98 -4.55
C GLU A 250 0.47 6.95 -5.93
N THR A 251 -0.14 8.08 -6.29
CA THR A 251 -0.94 8.23 -7.51
C THR A 251 -0.10 8.72 -8.67
N GLY A 252 0.77 7.85 -9.19
CA GLY A 252 1.64 8.15 -10.35
C GLY A 252 1.48 7.20 -11.54
N ALA A 253 0.36 6.48 -11.66
CA ALA A 253 0.11 5.64 -12.84
C ALA A 253 -0.39 6.46 -14.04
N GLY A 254 -0.91 7.66 -13.81
CA GLY A 254 -1.57 8.51 -14.81
C GLY A 254 -2.91 7.95 -15.30
N GLY A 255 -3.61 8.78 -16.08
CA GLY A 255 -4.92 8.46 -16.66
C GLY A 255 -6.06 9.27 -16.03
N LEU A 256 -7.17 9.37 -16.75
CA LEU A 256 -8.30 10.25 -16.40
C LEU A 256 -8.91 9.96 -15.02
N TYR A 257 -8.82 8.72 -14.54
CA TYR A 257 -9.45 8.25 -13.32
C TYR A 257 -8.45 7.98 -12.20
N GLU A 258 -7.25 8.54 -12.29
CA GLU A 258 -6.29 8.52 -11.18
C GLU A 258 -6.86 9.22 -9.93
N GLY A 259 -6.29 8.91 -8.77
CA GLY A 259 -6.64 9.55 -7.51
C GLY A 259 -7.37 8.61 -6.54
N VAL A 260 -7.05 8.79 -5.26
CA VAL A 260 -7.66 8.04 -4.15
C VAL A 260 -8.63 8.93 -3.38
N TYR A 261 -9.75 8.37 -2.94
CA TYR A 261 -10.83 9.10 -2.26
C TYR A 261 -11.40 8.24 -1.13
N ASP A 262 -11.71 8.84 0.02
CA ASP A 262 -12.34 8.16 1.15
C ASP A 262 -11.57 6.90 1.59
N ILE A 263 -10.26 7.05 1.72
CA ILE A 263 -9.40 5.95 2.18
C ILE A 263 -9.31 5.99 3.69
N ARG A 264 -9.60 4.85 4.33
CA ARG A 264 -9.58 4.68 5.77
C ARG A 264 -8.63 3.56 6.13
N ALA A 265 -7.79 3.75 7.16
CA ALA A 265 -6.91 2.69 7.62
C ALA A 265 -6.75 2.68 9.14
N VAL A 266 -6.71 1.50 9.75
CA VAL A 266 -6.44 1.30 11.18
C VAL A 266 -5.33 0.27 11.34
N ASN A 267 -4.39 0.53 12.24
CA ASN A 267 -3.35 -0.44 12.58
C ASN A 267 -2.47 -0.84 11.37
N VAL A 268 -1.69 0.13 10.89
CA VAL A 268 -0.75 -0.03 9.77
C VAL A 268 0.67 -0.14 10.31
N ARG A 269 1.34 -1.28 10.07
CA ARG A 269 2.66 -1.56 10.66
C ARG A 269 3.76 -1.76 9.62
N ASN A 270 4.98 -1.30 9.90
CA ASN A 270 6.14 -1.59 9.05
C ASN A 270 7.39 -1.96 9.87
N CYS A 271 8.18 -2.90 9.39
CA CYS A 271 9.44 -3.30 10.02
C CYS A 271 10.58 -3.35 9.00
N ASN A 272 11.76 -2.84 9.32
CA ASN A 272 12.95 -2.90 8.44
C ASN A 272 12.67 -2.41 7.00
N GLY A 273 11.75 -1.48 6.84
CA GLY A 273 11.28 -1.00 5.53
C GLY A 273 11.48 0.49 5.36
N ARG A 274 10.75 1.06 4.39
CA ARG A 274 10.76 2.49 4.10
C ARG A 274 9.77 3.23 5.00
N ALA A 275 8.50 2.83 4.99
CA ALA A 275 7.45 3.47 5.79
C ALA A 275 6.22 2.57 6.02
N ALA A 276 5.47 2.83 7.08
CA ALA A 276 4.15 2.24 7.24
C ALA A 276 3.13 2.92 6.32
N VAL A 277 3.14 4.25 6.24
CA VAL A 277 2.29 5.02 5.33
C VAL A 277 3.15 5.93 4.46
N LEU A 278 2.90 5.93 3.14
CA LEU A 278 3.49 6.89 2.20
C LEU A 278 2.36 7.59 1.45
N MET A 279 2.38 8.92 1.42
CA MET A 279 1.48 9.77 0.65
C MET A 279 2.28 10.58 -0.39
N GLN A 280 2.10 10.28 -1.68
CA GLN A 280 2.78 10.96 -2.79
C GLN A 280 1.78 11.17 -3.93
N PRO A 281 1.24 12.38 -4.08
CA PRO A 281 0.12 12.61 -5.00
C PRO A 281 0.52 12.77 -6.47
N HIS A 282 1.83 12.80 -6.80
CA HIS A 282 2.37 13.21 -8.12
C HIS A 282 1.64 14.43 -8.68
N CYS A 283 0.83 14.26 -9.74
CA CYS A 283 0.02 15.30 -10.39
C CYS A 283 -1.49 15.17 -10.07
N SER A 284 -1.91 14.21 -9.24
CA SER A 284 -3.31 13.89 -9.01
C SER A 284 -3.93 14.66 -7.86
N SER A 285 -5.19 15.10 -8.02
CA SER A 285 -6.00 15.66 -6.94
C SER A 285 -6.72 14.55 -6.20
N ASN A 286 -6.25 14.23 -5.00
CA ASN A 286 -6.78 13.17 -4.16
C ASN A 286 -7.81 13.71 -3.15
N GLY A 287 -8.74 12.84 -2.74
CA GLY A 287 -9.70 13.10 -1.68
C GLY A 287 -9.12 12.89 -0.28
N LYS A 288 -10.04 12.67 0.67
CA LYS A 288 -9.71 12.45 2.08
C LYS A 288 -9.02 11.11 2.30
N VAL A 289 -7.99 11.14 3.13
CA VAL A 289 -7.33 9.97 3.70
C VAL A 289 -7.33 10.09 5.22
N ALA A 290 -7.80 9.06 5.91
CA ALA A 290 -7.87 9.00 7.36
C ALA A 290 -7.19 7.73 7.87
N VAL A 291 -6.12 7.88 8.65
CA VAL A 291 -5.36 6.75 9.20
C VAL A 291 -5.27 6.87 10.72
N ASP A 292 -5.46 5.76 11.41
CA ASP A 292 -5.28 5.66 12.86
C ASP A 292 -4.35 4.50 13.22
N SER A 293 -3.54 4.68 14.26
CA SER A 293 -2.64 3.66 14.80
C SER A 293 -1.58 3.22 13.78
N VAL A 294 -0.54 4.04 13.62
CA VAL A 294 0.59 3.76 12.73
C VAL A 294 1.81 3.39 13.56
N TYR A 295 2.43 2.25 13.25
CA TYR A 295 3.61 1.76 13.96
C TYR A 295 4.75 1.44 12.97
N SER A 296 5.98 1.85 13.30
CA SER A 296 7.15 1.32 12.62
C SER A 296 8.25 0.87 13.57
N ASN A 297 8.99 -0.16 13.17
CA ASN A 297 10.18 -0.63 13.87
C ASN A 297 11.36 -0.77 12.92
N SER A 298 12.38 0.04 13.15
CA SER A 298 13.57 0.07 12.32
C SER A 298 13.26 0.36 10.85
N SER A 299 12.26 1.20 10.58
CA SER A 299 11.97 1.71 9.23
C SER A 299 12.53 3.11 9.06
N SER A 300 12.64 3.60 7.81
CA SER A 300 13.20 4.94 7.56
C SER A 300 12.35 6.00 8.25
N PHE A 301 11.03 5.86 8.11
CA PHE A 301 10.01 6.62 8.81
C PHE A 301 8.84 5.70 9.21
N ALA A 302 7.97 6.14 10.13
CA ALA A 302 6.63 5.58 10.22
C ALA A 302 5.73 6.14 9.10
N VAL A 303 5.82 7.45 8.85
CA VAL A 303 4.99 8.17 7.88
C VAL A 303 5.85 9.03 6.96
N LEU A 304 5.58 8.94 5.65
CA LEU A 304 6.13 9.80 4.61
C LEU A 304 5.00 10.58 3.94
N ILE A 305 5.11 11.91 3.90
CA ILE A 305 4.16 12.80 3.21
C ILE A 305 4.97 13.66 2.25
N HIS A 306 4.77 13.49 0.95
CA HIS A 306 5.53 14.22 -0.05
C HIS A 306 4.68 15.23 -0.81
N ALA A 307 5.29 16.37 -1.16
CA ALA A 307 4.70 17.33 -2.08
C ALA A 307 4.38 16.67 -3.44
N GLY A 308 3.31 17.13 -4.08
CA GLY A 308 3.07 16.83 -5.50
C GLY A 308 4.15 17.47 -6.38
N PHE A 309 4.33 16.92 -7.58
CA PHE A 309 5.25 17.46 -8.57
C PHE A 309 4.77 17.11 -9.98
N LEU A 310 5.15 17.94 -10.96
CA LEU A 310 4.88 17.67 -12.37
C LEU A 310 5.85 16.62 -12.91
N ASP A 311 5.34 15.42 -13.18
CA ASP A 311 6.13 14.37 -13.84
C ASP A 311 6.44 14.71 -15.31
N ARG A 312 7.33 13.94 -15.93
CA ARG A 312 7.79 14.17 -17.31
C ARG A 312 6.66 14.09 -18.35
N HIS A 313 5.62 13.30 -18.12
CA HIS A 313 4.49 13.16 -19.03
C HIS A 313 3.55 14.38 -18.96
N HIS A 314 3.55 15.08 -17.83
CA HIS A 314 2.70 16.26 -17.59
C HIS A 314 3.43 17.59 -17.76
N LYS A 315 4.75 17.61 -17.97
CA LYS A 315 5.58 18.84 -18.11
C LYS A 315 5.09 19.83 -19.17
N ASN A 316 4.49 19.34 -20.26
CA ASN A 316 4.03 20.17 -21.37
C ASN A 316 2.51 20.42 -21.35
N ASN A 317 1.80 19.93 -20.34
CA ASN A 317 0.37 20.16 -20.19
C ASN A 317 0.15 21.46 -19.41
N PRO A 318 -0.41 22.53 -20.03
CA PRO A 318 -0.61 23.82 -19.37
C PRO A 318 -1.62 23.75 -18.21
N ASP A 319 -2.44 22.71 -18.16
CA ASP A 319 -3.45 22.50 -17.12
C ASP A 319 -2.96 21.58 -15.99
N ALA A 320 -1.80 20.93 -16.16
CA ALA A 320 -1.24 20.06 -15.13
C ALA A 320 -0.82 20.88 -13.91
N ARG A 321 -1.13 20.37 -12.72
CA ARG A 321 -0.74 20.96 -11.44
C ARG A 321 -0.10 19.88 -10.56
N PRO A 322 0.81 20.27 -9.64
CA PRO A 322 1.22 19.38 -8.57
C PRO A 322 -0.01 18.82 -7.84
N GLY A 323 -0.01 17.52 -7.63
CA GLY A 323 -1.07 16.82 -6.93
C GLY A 323 -1.12 17.15 -5.45
N VAL A 324 -2.27 16.91 -4.85
CA VAL A 324 -2.56 17.19 -3.43
C VAL A 324 -3.45 16.11 -2.83
N TYR A 325 -3.55 16.09 -1.51
CA TYR A 325 -4.62 15.40 -0.77
C TYR A 325 -5.58 16.42 -0.17
N ALA A 326 -6.82 16.00 0.11
CA ALA A 326 -7.80 16.87 0.75
C ALA A 326 -7.32 17.35 2.13
N SER A 327 -7.59 18.62 2.45
CA SER A 327 -6.98 19.32 3.60
C SER A 327 -7.50 18.88 4.98
N ASP A 328 -8.53 18.03 4.97
CA ASP A 328 -9.13 17.34 6.11
C ASP A 328 -8.63 15.89 6.26
N SER A 329 -7.58 15.51 5.51
CA SER A 329 -6.85 14.26 5.70
C SER A 329 -6.06 14.27 7.01
N TYR A 330 -5.97 13.12 7.67
CA TYR A 330 -5.26 12.99 8.94
C TYR A 330 -4.61 11.62 9.16
N ILE A 331 -3.59 11.61 10.02
CA ILE A 331 -2.91 10.42 10.53
C ILE A 331 -2.74 10.56 12.04
N ASN A 332 -3.37 9.69 12.82
CA ASN A 332 -3.34 9.72 14.28
C ASN A 332 -2.51 8.57 14.86
N HIS A 333 -2.05 8.75 16.10
CA HIS A 333 -1.39 7.73 16.90
C HIS A 333 -0.19 7.09 16.17
N VAL A 334 0.81 7.92 15.89
CA VAL A 334 2.04 7.50 15.20
C VAL A 334 3.09 7.12 16.25
N HIS A 335 3.62 5.91 16.17
CA HIS A 335 4.75 5.46 16.99
C HIS A 335 5.87 4.89 16.12
N ALA A 336 7.09 5.40 16.31
CA ALA A 336 8.27 4.93 15.61
C ALA A 336 9.36 4.44 16.56
N VAL A 337 9.84 3.22 16.34
CA VAL A 337 10.98 2.63 17.05
C VAL A 337 12.22 2.73 16.17
N TYR A 338 13.26 3.39 16.70
CA TYR A 338 14.55 3.48 16.04
C TYR A 338 15.17 2.09 15.83
N GLY A 339 15.79 1.87 14.67
CA GLY A 339 16.70 0.75 14.47
C GLY A 339 17.64 0.95 13.30
N ASP A 340 18.59 0.03 13.15
CA ASP A 340 19.71 0.12 12.20
C ASP A 340 19.50 -0.72 10.92
N LYS A 341 18.26 -1.14 10.63
CA LYS A 341 17.89 -2.02 9.48
C LYS A 341 16.87 -1.39 8.52
N ALA A 342 16.65 -0.08 8.59
CA ALA A 342 15.72 0.65 7.72
C ALA A 342 16.15 0.61 6.24
N GLN A 343 15.18 0.62 5.33
CA GLN A 343 15.42 0.82 3.90
C GLN A 343 15.32 2.31 3.54
N VAL A 344 16.43 3.03 3.68
CA VAL A 344 16.52 4.47 3.43
C VAL A 344 16.75 4.71 1.95
N ASP A 345 15.99 5.61 1.31
CA ASP A 345 16.27 6.00 -0.07
C ASP A 345 17.64 6.69 -0.15
N CYS A 346 18.42 6.40 -1.19
CA CYS A 346 19.71 7.07 -1.37
C CYS A 346 19.59 8.61 -1.37
N LYS A 347 18.44 9.13 -1.81
CA LYS A 347 18.13 10.57 -1.84
C LYS A 347 17.73 11.14 -0.49
N GLU A 348 17.43 10.31 0.51
CA GLU A 348 16.98 10.72 1.85
C GLU A 348 18.10 10.61 2.91
N VAL A 349 19.24 10.02 2.56
CA VAL A 349 20.41 9.87 3.45
C VAL A 349 20.84 11.19 4.11
N TYR A 350 20.64 12.34 3.45
CA TYR A 350 21.00 13.65 3.99
C TYR A 350 20.24 14.04 5.26
N LEU A 351 19.13 13.37 5.55
CA LEU A 351 18.33 13.57 6.77
C LEU A 351 18.96 12.90 8.00
N ALA A 352 19.88 11.95 7.77
CA ALA A 352 20.55 11.20 8.82
C ALA A 352 21.47 12.11 9.65
N GLU A 353 21.66 11.76 10.91
CA GLU A 353 22.70 12.39 11.74
C GLU A 353 24.08 11.97 11.25
N GLU A 354 25.04 12.88 11.20
CA GLU A 354 26.39 12.60 10.67
C GLU A 354 27.09 11.45 11.41
N ARG A 355 26.87 11.35 12.73
CA ARG A 355 27.37 10.24 13.56
C ARG A 355 26.92 8.85 13.08
N ASN A 356 25.83 8.79 12.32
CA ASN A 356 25.24 7.57 11.80
C ASN A 356 25.69 7.24 10.37
N TYR A 357 26.45 8.12 9.68
CA TYR A 357 26.90 7.88 8.31
C TYR A 357 27.71 6.58 8.14
N GLY A 358 28.47 6.17 9.17
CA GLY A 358 29.22 4.91 9.16
C GLY A 358 28.37 3.64 9.24
N LYS A 359 27.08 3.74 9.58
CA LYS A 359 26.18 2.60 9.72
C LYS A 359 25.48 2.19 8.43
N TYR A 360 25.43 3.07 7.43
CA TYR A 360 24.76 2.80 6.16
C TYR A 360 25.55 1.80 5.30
N LYS A 361 24.82 0.92 4.64
CA LYS A 361 25.33 -0.02 3.63
C LYS A 361 24.40 0.02 2.42
N PRO A 362 24.90 -0.11 1.17
CA PRO A 362 24.04 -0.28 0.01
C PRO A 362 23.10 -1.47 0.23
N SER A 363 21.84 -1.33 -0.19
CA SER A 363 20.89 -2.45 -0.20
C SER A 363 21.45 -3.57 -1.08
N GLU A 364 21.34 -4.81 -0.60
CA GLU A 364 21.75 -5.99 -1.37
C GLU A 364 20.96 -6.12 -2.68
N PHE A 365 19.67 -5.74 -2.65
CA PHE A 365 18.74 -5.95 -3.77
C PHE A 365 18.51 -4.68 -4.61
N ALA A 366 18.90 -3.51 -4.10
CA ALA A 366 18.70 -2.23 -4.77
C ALA A 366 19.81 -1.20 -4.45
N PRO A 367 21.10 -1.53 -4.67
CA PRO A 367 22.24 -0.77 -4.15
C PRO A 367 22.36 0.67 -4.66
N HIS A 368 21.68 1.01 -5.76
CA HIS A 368 21.65 2.37 -6.33
C HIS A 368 20.39 3.15 -5.96
N GLU A 369 19.40 2.50 -5.34
CA GLU A 369 18.10 3.08 -5.02
C GLU A 369 17.92 3.26 -3.51
N SER A 370 18.47 2.34 -2.71
CA SER A 370 18.29 2.32 -1.26
C SER A 370 19.52 1.83 -0.52
N MET A 371 19.64 2.30 0.72
CA MET A 371 20.62 1.93 1.72
C MET A 371 19.91 1.19 2.86
N THR A 372 20.54 0.15 3.41
CA THR A 372 20.20 -0.38 4.73
C THR A 372 20.90 0.46 5.79
N GLY A 373 20.18 0.92 6.81
CA GLY A 373 20.81 1.63 7.92
C GLY A 373 19.83 2.19 8.95
N PRO A 374 20.28 3.20 9.71
CA PRO A 374 19.48 3.85 10.76
C PRO A 374 18.19 4.49 10.28
N SER A 375 17.13 4.36 11.09
CA SER A 375 15.90 5.17 11.01
C SER A 375 16.21 6.67 11.06
N LEU A 376 15.38 7.47 10.39
CA LEU A 376 15.63 8.91 10.20
C LEU A 376 14.80 9.80 11.14
N ALA A 377 13.49 9.54 11.23
CA ALA A 377 12.55 10.18 12.16
C ALA A 377 11.24 9.38 12.21
N ALA A 378 10.24 9.80 13.01
CA ALA A 378 8.93 9.19 12.97
C ALA A 378 8.15 9.61 11.71
N VAL A 379 8.19 10.90 11.36
CA VAL A 379 7.45 11.47 10.23
C VAL A 379 8.39 12.37 9.42
N TYR A 380 8.26 12.32 8.10
CA TYR A 380 8.85 13.33 7.22
C TYR A 380 7.79 13.90 6.28
N ASP A 381 7.61 15.21 6.36
CA ASP A 381 6.65 15.99 5.59
C ASP A 381 7.41 16.96 4.66
N THR A 382 7.22 16.78 3.35
CA THR A 382 7.84 17.60 2.32
C THR A 382 6.85 18.49 1.59
N THR A 383 5.62 18.61 2.08
CA THR A 383 4.56 19.39 1.44
C THR A 383 4.90 20.88 1.38
N ASP A 384 5.66 21.38 2.37
CA ASP A 384 6.02 22.81 2.50
C ASP A 384 4.80 23.73 2.32
N GLY A 385 3.67 23.33 2.90
CA GLY A 385 2.40 24.07 2.83
C GLY A 385 1.61 23.93 1.52
N SER A 386 2.08 23.16 0.53
CA SER A 386 1.35 22.93 -0.74
C SER A 386 0.00 22.25 -0.55
N TYR A 387 -0.13 21.43 0.48
CA TYR A 387 -1.40 20.91 1.02
C TYR A 387 -1.18 20.52 2.48
N ARG A 388 -2.26 20.12 3.17
CA ARG A 388 -2.20 19.79 4.60
C ARG A 388 -2.71 18.37 4.85
N VAL A 389 -1.95 17.64 5.65
CA VAL A 389 -2.38 16.40 6.32
C VAL A 389 -2.07 16.60 7.80
N THR A 390 -3.07 16.49 8.65
CA THR A 390 -2.86 16.64 10.11
C THR A 390 -2.25 15.36 10.67
N VAL A 391 -1.12 15.47 11.37
CA VAL A 391 -0.48 14.32 12.04
C VAL A 391 -0.52 14.53 13.55
N ASN A 392 -1.21 13.66 14.27
CA ASN A 392 -1.44 13.78 15.71
C ASN A 392 -0.77 12.65 16.50
N ASP A 393 -0.49 12.92 17.78
CA ASP A 393 0.00 11.95 18.76
C ASP A 393 1.25 11.17 18.29
N VAL A 394 2.24 11.93 17.80
CA VAL A 394 3.51 11.38 17.30
C VAL A 394 4.46 11.11 18.46
N THR A 395 4.80 9.85 18.65
CA THR A 395 5.77 9.38 19.64
C THR A 395 6.90 8.63 18.95
N SER A 396 8.07 8.60 19.59
CA SER A 396 9.22 7.85 19.08
C SER A 396 10.08 7.32 20.23
N GLU A 397 10.75 6.20 20.00
CA GLU A 397 11.67 5.58 20.96
C GLU A 397 13.02 5.24 20.32
N GLY A 398 14.10 5.35 21.10
CA GLY A 398 15.46 5.04 20.67
C GLY A 398 16.12 6.08 19.73
N PHE A 399 15.40 7.09 19.27
CA PHE A 399 15.97 8.21 18.53
C PHE A 399 16.80 9.13 19.43
N SER A 400 17.66 9.96 18.82
CA SER A 400 18.39 11.01 19.56
C SER A 400 17.42 11.90 20.33
N PRO A 401 17.72 12.29 21.58
CA PRO A 401 16.88 13.25 22.32
C PRO A 401 16.73 14.61 21.61
N THR A 402 17.66 14.96 20.72
CA THR A 402 17.64 16.19 19.92
C THR A 402 16.95 16.04 18.58
N ARG A 403 16.47 14.84 18.23
CA ARG A 403 15.80 14.58 16.95
C ARG A 403 14.32 14.87 17.08
N SER A 404 13.82 15.83 16.29
CA SER A 404 12.38 16.07 16.15
C SER A 404 11.68 14.81 15.63
N SER A 405 10.54 14.47 16.23
CA SER A 405 9.71 13.33 15.77
C SER A 405 9.16 13.55 14.36
N ILE A 406 8.84 14.80 14.03
CA ILE A 406 8.43 15.22 12.68
C ILE A 406 9.54 16.08 12.11
N LEU A 407 10.00 15.75 10.90
CA LEU A 407 10.88 16.59 10.11
C LEU A 407 10.05 17.26 9.02
N TYR A 408 10.28 18.55 8.80
CA TYR A 408 9.71 19.28 7.68
C TYR A 408 10.79 19.64 6.67
N LEU A 409 10.46 19.62 5.38
CA LEU A 409 11.42 19.93 4.32
C LEU A 409 12.08 21.32 4.48
N ASN A 410 11.31 22.33 4.90
CA ASN A 410 11.81 23.69 5.11
C ASN A 410 12.87 23.78 6.22
N GLU A 411 12.88 22.86 7.19
CA GLU A 411 13.87 22.80 8.28
C GLU A 411 15.19 22.15 7.85
N VAL A 412 15.18 21.40 6.74
CA VAL A 412 16.32 20.61 6.26
C VAL A 412 16.77 20.97 4.84
N ARG A 413 16.20 22.04 4.26
CA ARG A 413 16.40 22.44 2.86
C ARG A 413 17.88 22.69 2.51
N ASP A 414 18.63 23.33 3.40
CA ASP A 414 20.08 23.56 3.21
C ASP A 414 20.87 22.26 3.04
N LYS A 415 20.45 21.18 3.73
CA LYS A 415 21.08 19.86 3.60
C LYS A 415 20.61 19.13 2.36
N GLU A 416 19.37 19.37 1.92
CA GLU A 416 18.81 18.74 0.71
C GLU A 416 19.65 19.09 -0.53
N ASP A 417 20.06 20.36 -0.66
CA ASP A 417 20.92 20.81 -1.76
C ASP A 417 22.27 20.08 -1.80
N LEU A 418 22.73 19.60 -0.65
CA LEU A 418 23.97 18.83 -0.49
C LEU A 418 23.74 17.31 -0.55
N ARG A 419 22.52 16.82 -0.79
CA ARG A 419 22.18 15.39 -0.62
C ARG A 419 23.11 14.43 -1.34
N TRP A 420 23.47 14.74 -2.60
CA TRP A 420 24.34 13.88 -3.38
C TRP A 420 25.80 13.98 -2.94
N LYS A 421 26.23 15.14 -2.44
CA LYS A 421 27.56 15.30 -1.83
C LYS A 421 27.64 14.48 -0.55
N ILE A 422 26.61 14.51 0.29
CA ILE A 422 26.50 13.72 1.52
C ILE A 422 26.48 12.22 1.20
N TYR A 423 25.60 11.78 0.30
CA TYR A 423 25.52 10.38 -0.13
C TYR A 423 26.87 9.85 -0.65
N LYS A 424 27.54 10.60 -1.53
CA LYS A 424 28.88 10.25 -2.04
C LYS A 424 29.96 10.31 -0.96
N SER A 425 29.72 11.04 0.13
CA SER A 425 30.67 11.14 1.23
C SER A 425 30.68 9.92 2.15
N LEU A 426 29.63 9.09 2.10
CA LEU A 426 29.48 7.91 2.95
C LEU A 426 30.66 6.94 2.78
N PRO A 427 31.19 6.36 3.88
CA PRO A 427 32.32 5.43 3.82
C PRO A 427 32.11 4.26 2.86
N CYS A 428 30.92 3.66 2.88
CA CYS A 428 30.58 2.52 2.02
C CYS A 428 30.52 2.88 0.52
N VAL A 429 30.13 4.11 0.19
CA VAL A 429 30.03 4.59 -1.20
C VAL A 429 31.42 4.94 -1.73
N LYS A 430 32.25 5.65 -0.94
CA LYS A 430 33.64 5.96 -1.29
C LYS A 430 34.47 4.71 -1.60
N ALA A 431 34.39 3.70 -0.74
CA ALA A 431 35.12 2.44 -0.91
C ALA A 431 34.77 1.71 -2.22
N THR A 432 33.53 1.85 -2.69
CA THR A 432 33.08 1.23 -3.94
C THR A 432 33.59 2.00 -5.16
N SER A 433 33.60 3.33 -5.11
CA SER A 433 34.12 4.17 -6.20
C SER A 433 35.63 4.02 -6.46
N CYS A 434 36.44 3.78 -5.42
CA CYS A 434 37.88 3.55 -5.58
C CYS A 434 38.23 2.17 -6.17
N LYS A 435 37.32 1.19 -6.10
CA LYS A 435 37.53 -0.12 -6.71
C LYS A 435 37.25 -0.11 -8.22
N GLN A 436 36.30 0.70 -8.68
CA GLN A 436 35.95 0.83 -10.10
C GLN A 436 36.93 1.70 -10.91
N SER A 437 37.82 2.46 -10.27
CA SER A 437 38.83 3.27 -10.95
C SER A 437 40.17 2.56 -11.14
N ASN A 438 40.31 1.34 -10.61
CA ASN A 438 41.52 0.52 -10.66
C ASN A 438 41.33 -0.76 -11.51
N GLU A 439 40.23 -0.85 -12.23
CA GLU A 439 39.96 -1.76 -13.36
C GLU A 439 39.78 -0.90 -14.62
#